data_AF-K1UC56-F1
#
_entry.id   AF-K1UC56-F1
#
_cell.length_a   1.000
_cell.length_b   1.000
_cell.length_c   1.000
_cell.angle_alpha   90.00
_cell.angle_beta   90.00
_cell.angle_gamma   90.00
#
_symmetry.space_group_name_H-M   'P 1'
#
loop_
_entity.id
_entity.type
_entity.pdbx_description
1 polymer ?
#
loop_
_entity_poly.entity_id
_entity_poly.type
_entity_poly.pdbx_seq_one_letter_code
_entity_poly.pdbx_strand_id
1 'polypeptide(L)'
;MQVEIHSDYEKAYQAGVTNKYKKASIRIEKYDGYSADGNAHGEANLDGAKFQLYADAECQTKATVYDASGNAKTAGEYTIKDKKCTTDYLRSGVKYYLKETVAPKGYVLSDEVKEIQVDASAEVNEFTVELKTEKYPNTPILGKVAIQKYYSDVDTGLLEPEANTTFQVYLKNKGSYDQCTDYERATIKTDRNGYAVTGNLYYGTYVVHQVDSGDVDAIHVNDFEVAVTENGKVYTYPLNNKLFKAYLKS
;
A
#
# COMPACT_ATOMS: atom_id res chain seq x y z
N MET A 1 55.15 -41.89 -24.95
CA MET A 1 53.97 -41.41 -24.21
C MET A 1 52.76 -41.93 -24.95
N GLN A 2 52.10 -42.95 -24.39
CA GLN A 2 50.97 -43.62 -25.02
C GLN A 2 49.71 -42.87 -24.58
N VAL A 3 48.90 -42.43 -25.56
CA VAL A 3 47.62 -41.76 -25.31
C VAL A 3 46.61 -42.83 -24.95
N GLU A 4 46.14 -42.83 -23.71
CA GLU A 4 45.05 -43.71 -23.28
C GLU A 4 43.74 -43.19 -23.88
N ILE A 5 43.12 -44.01 -24.73
CA ILE A 5 41.82 -43.77 -25.35
C ILE A 5 40.80 -44.64 -24.62
N HIS A 6 39.65 -44.07 -24.26
CA HIS A 6 38.62 -44.67 -23.39
C HIS A 6 38.02 -46.01 -23.88
N SER A 7 38.38 -46.46 -25.09
CA SER A 7 37.87 -47.68 -25.73
C SER A 7 38.47 -49.00 -25.20
N ASP A 8 39.50 -48.97 -24.36
CA ASP A 8 40.25 -50.17 -23.96
C ASP A 8 39.74 -50.86 -22.68
N TYR A 9 38.57 -50.48 -22.16
CA TYR A 9 38.00 -51.07 -20.95
C TYR A 9 36.55 -51.55 -21.17
N GLU A 10 36.36 -52.87 -21.35
CA GLU A 10 35.04 -53.53 -21.48
C GLU A 10 34.11 -53.38 -20.25
N LYS A 11 34.53 -52.63 -19.21
CA LYS A 11 33.73 -52.32 -18.01
C LYS A 11 33.63 -50.83 -17.70
N ALA A 12 33.99 -49.95 -18.63
CA ALA A 12 33.80 -48.52 -18.45
C ALA A 12 32.30 -48.18 -18.50
N TYR A 13 31.66 -48.07 -17.33
CA TYR A 13 30.33 -47.51 -17.21
C TYR A 13 30.42 -46.00 -17.39
N GLN A 14 29.92 -45.50 -18.52
CA GLN A 14 29.74 -44.06 -18.72
C GLN A 14 28.51 -43.64 -17.92
N ALA A 15 28.70 -43.28 -16.65
CA ALA A 15 27.65 -42.64 -15.87
C ALA A 15 27.32 -41.30 -16.55
N GLY A 16 26.14 -41.20 -17.17
CA GLY A 16 25.63 -39.93 -17.66
C GLY A 16 25.38 -38.99 -16.48
N VAL A 17 26.39 -38.20 -16.09
CA VAL A 17 26.21 -37.19 -15.05
C VAL A 17 25.43 -36.03 -15.65
N THR A 18 24.13 -35.97 -15.38
CA THR A 18 23.33 -34.79 -15.71
C THR A 18 23.52 -33.76 -14.61
N ASN A 19 24.20 -32.65 -14.93
CA ASN A 19 24.32 -31.54 -14.00
C ASN A 19 22.95 -30.86 -13.82
N LYS A 20 22.34 -31.01 -12.64
CA LYS A 20 21.09 -30.35 -12.30
C LYS A 20 21.39 -28.99 -11.69
N TYR A 21 20.90 -27.93 -12.32
CA TYR A 21 21.06 -26.58 -11.78
C TYR A 21 20.38 -26.49 -10.41
N LYS A 22 21.08 -25.88 -9.44
CA LYS A 22 20.49 -25.50 -8.16
C LYS A 22 19.41 -24.45 -8.37
N LYS A 23 18.38 -24.49 -7.55
CA LYS A 23 17.20 -23.63 -7.66
C LYS A 23 16.79 -23.16 -6.27
N ALA A 24 16.26 -21.95 -6.21
CA ALA A 24 15.79 -21.39 -4.96
C ALA A 24 14.52 -20.58 -5.16
N SER A 25 13.58 -20.67 -4.22
CA SER A 25 12.48 -19.70 -4.16
C SER A 25 12.92 -18.47 -3.37
N ILE A 26 12.21 -17.36 -3.57
CA ILE A 26 12.35 -16.16 -2.76
C ILE A 26 11.04 -15.89 -2.03
N ARG A 27 11.15 -15.22 -0.87
CA ARG A 27 10.00 -14.62 -0.22
C ARG A 27 9.85 -13.19 -0.71
N ILE A 28 8.64 -12.78 -1.06
CA ILE A 28 8.29 -11.39 -1.30
C ILE A 28 7.57 -10.89 -0.05
N GLU A 29 8.00 -9.77 0.52
CA GLU A 29 7.36 -9.13 1.68
C GLU A 29 6.91 -7.72 1.31
N LYS A 30 5.63 -7.44 1.50
CA LYS A 30 5.03 -6.13 1.28
C LYS A 30 5.14 -5.27 2.52
N TYR A 31 5.34 -3.98 2.30
CA TYR A 31 5.28 -2.97 3.35
C TYR A 31 4.74 -1.66 2.79
N ASP A 32 4.23 -0.82 3.68
CA ASP A 32 3.81 0.53 3.35
C ASP A 32 5.05 1.43 3.21
N GLY A 33 5.23 2.02 2.03
CA GLY A 33 6.39 2.84 1.72
C GLY A 33 6.33 4.27 2.26
N TYR A 34 5.21 4.69 2.83
CA TYR A 34 5.01 6.04 3.38
C TYR A 34 5.07 6.06 4.91
N SER A 35 4.53 5.04 5.58
CA SER A 35 4.54 4.98 7.05
C SER A 35 5.93 4.69 7.60
N ALA A 36 6.24 5.29 8.75
CA ALA A 36 7.51 5.06 9.43
C ALA A 36 7.65 3.63 9.98
N ASP A 37 6.54 2.94 10.26
CA ASP A 37 6.52 1.58 10.79
C ASP A 37 6.37 0.49 9.70
N GLY A 38 6.17 0.90 8.43
CA GLY A 38 5.97 0.00 7.30
C GLY A 38 4.65 -0.76 7.32
N ASN A 39 3.73 -0.46 8.24
CA ASN A 39 2.42 -1.09 8.30
C ASN A 39 1.38 -0.30 7.51
N ALA A 40 0.32 -0.99 7.11
CA ALA A 40 -0.87 -0.34 6.55
C ALA A 40 -1.63 0.41 7.64
N HIS A 41 -2.14 1.59 7.28
CA HIS A 41 -2.96 2.46 8.13
C HIS A 41 -4.28 2.80 7.43
N GLY A 42 -5.22 3.39 8.16
CA GLY A 42 -6.55 3.68 7.63
C GLY A 42 -7.33 2.40 7.34
N GLU A 43 -7.93 2.31 6.16
CA GLU A 43 -8.61 1.11 5.66
C GLU A 43 -7.84 0.42 4.52
N ALA A 44 -6.58 0.79 4.35
CA ALA A 44 -5.67 0.15 3.41
C ALA A 44 -5.24 -1.24 3.92
N ASN A 45 -4.88 -2.12 3.01
CA ASN A 45 -4.37 -3.45 3.32
C ASN A 45 -3.27 -3.80 2.31
N LEU A 46 -2.21 -4.48 2.75
CA LEU A 46 -1.10 -4.92 1.90
C LEU A 46 -1.36 -6.30 1.25
N ASP A 47 -2.36 -7.03 1.74
CA ASP A 47 -2.79 -8.32 1.18
C ASP A 47 -3.59 -8.14 -0.12
N GLY A 48 -3.55 -9.18 -0.94
CA GLY A 48 -4.22 -9.20 -2.24
C GLY A 48 -3.41 -8.57 -3.37
N ALA A 49 -2.25 -7.97 -3.09
CA ALA A 49 -1.29 -7.58 -4.11
C ALA A 49 -0.88 -8.81 -4.93
N LYS A 50 -0.69 -8.63 -6.23
CA LYS A 50 -0.30 -9.71 -7.15
C LYS A 50 0.96 -9.35 -7.89
N PHE A 51 1.81 -10.35 -8.04
CA PHE A 51 3.07 -10.23 -8.76
C PHE A 51 3.19 -11.26 -9.88
N GLN A 52 3.98 -10.90 -10.88
CA GLN A 52 4.41 -11.78 -11.95
C GLN A 52 5.94 -11.70 -12.09
N LEU A 53 6.56 -12.85 -12.34
CA LEU A 53 7.95 -12.95 -12.75
C LEU A 53 8.05 -13.01 -14.27
N TYR A 54 9.00 -12.25 -14.82
CA TYR A 54 9.32 -12.14 -16.24
C TYR A 54 10.77 -12.52 -16.53
N ALA A 55 11.05 -12.93 -17.76
CA ALA A 55 12.38 -13.25 -18.25
C ALA A 55 13.13 -12.04 -18.83
N ASP A 56 12.40 -10.96 -19.15
CA ASP A 56 12.91 -9.72 -19.71
C ASP A 56 12.49 -8.51 -18.87
N ALA A 57 13.29 -7.43 -18.94
CA ALA A 57 13.10 -6.23 -18.14
C ALA A 57 11.84 -5.46 -18.56
N GLU A 58 11.45 -5.59 -19.83
CA GLU A 58 10.26 -4.98 -20.42
C GLU A 58 8.96 -5.67 -19.98
N CYS A 59 9.07 -6.78 -19.23
CA CYS A 59 7.96 -7.57 -18.70
C CYS A 59 7.00 -8.08 -19.79
N GLN A 60 7.53 -8.52 -20.93
CA GLN A 60 6.74 -9.06 -22.05
C GLN A 60 6.61 -10.58 -21.98
N THR A 61 7.65 -11.26 -21.48
CA THR A 61 7.74 -12.73 -21.46
C THR A 61 7.71 -13.22 -20.03
N LYS A 62 6.68 -13.98 -19.65
CA LYS A 62 6.64 -14.62 -18.34
C LYS A 62 7.82 -15.59 -18.18
N ALA A 63 8.40 -15.59 -16.98
CA ALA A 63 9.58 -16.41 -16.70
C ALA A 63 9.28 -17.92 -16.77
N THR A 64 10.30 -18.71 -17.09
CA THR A 64 10.31 -20.15 -16.79
C THR A 64 10.79 -20.36 -15.36
N VAL A 65 9.97 -21.03 -14.54
CA VAL A 65 10.26 -21.38 -13.14
C VAL A 65 10.08 -22.88 -12.95
N TYR A 66 10.37 -23.38 -11.75
CA TYR A 66 10.37 -24.81 -11.47
C TYR A 66 9.48 -25.15 -10.26
N ASP A 67 8.74 -26.25 -10.37
CA ASP A 67 7.99 -26.81 -9.24
C ASP A 67 8.91 -27.57 -8.27
N ALA A 68 8.34 -28.09 -7.17
CA ALA A 68 9.07 -28.86 -6.16
C ALA A 68 9.59 -30.22 -6.66
N SER A 69 9.07 -30.72 -7.79
CA SER A 69 9.58 -31.92 -8.48
C SER A 69 10.67 -31.59 -9.49
N GLY A 70 10.96 -30.30 -9.70
CA GLY A 70 11.97 -29.81 -10.64
C GLY A 70 11.49 -29.68 -12.09
N ASN A 71 10.19 -29.80 -12.35
CA ASN A 71 9.66 -29.62 -13.71
C ASN A 71 9.61 -28.14 -14.05
N ALA A 72 10.06 -27.80 -15.26
CA ALA A 72 9.93 -26.44 -15.78
C ALA A 72 8.47 -26.12 -16.10
N LYS A 73 8.04 -24.91 -15.76
CA LYS A 73 6.71 -24.36 -16.04
C LYS A 73 6.81 -22.85 -16.29
N THR A 74 5.78 -22.28 -16.88
CA THR A 74 5.63 -20.81 -16.90
C THR A 74 5.26 -20.32 -15.51
N ALA A 75 5.84 -19.19 -15.09
CA ALA A 75 5.54 -18.56 -13.81
C ALA A 75 4.06 -18.19 -13.68
N GLY A 76 3.44 -18.64 -12.59
CA GLY A 76 2.10 -18.22 -12.21
C GLY A 76 2.09 -16.81 -11.63
N GLU A 77 0.91 -16.37 -11.23
CA GLU A 77 0.75 -15.15 -10.44
C GLU A 77 0.98 -15.46 -8.95
N TYR A 78 1.72 -14.59 -8.26
CA TYR A 78 1.99 -14.73 -6.83
C TYR A 78 1.13 -13.72 -6.07
N THR A 79 0.19 -14.20 -5.25
CA THR A 79 -0.70 -13.35 -4.45
C THR A 79 -0.18 -13.22 -3.03
N ILE A 80 -0.10 -11.99 -2.53
CA ILE A 80 0.31 -11.67 -1.16
C ILE A 80 -0.82 -12.02 -0.19
N LYS A 81 -0.46 -12.73 0.89
CA LYS A 81 -1.28 -13.04 2.05
C LYS A 81 -0.45 -12.90 3.32
N ASP A 82 -1.00 -12.36 4.39
CA ASP A 82 -0.25 -12.06 5.61
C ASP A 82 1.03 -11.25 5.33
N LYS A 83 0.91 -10.28 4.41
CA LYS A 83 1.97 -9.38 3.92
C LYS A 83 3.12 -10.06 3.17
N LYS A 84 3.01 -11.34 2.82
CA LYS A 84 4.06 -12.06 2.10
C LYS A 84 3.56 -13.09 1.10
N CYS A 85 4.46 -13.56 0.23
CA CYS A 85 4.27 -14.79 -0.54
C CYS A 85 5.63 -15.40 -0.88
N THR A 86 5.62 -16.66 -1.31
CA THR A 86 6.81 -17.38 -1.75
C THR A 86 6.65 -17.69 -3.24
N THR A 87 7.71 -17.49 -4.02
CA THR A 87 7.69 -17.80 -5.46
C THR A 87 7.81 -19.31 -5.70
N ASP A 88 7.58 -19.73 -6.94
CA ASP A 88 8.13 -21.01 -7.43
C ASP A 88 9.69 -20.95 -7.40
N TYR A 89 10.37 -22.06 -7.68
CA TYR A 89 11.82 -22.12 -7.67
C TYR A 89 12.43 -21.44 -8.91
N LEU A 90 13.41 -20.58 -8.67
CA LEU A 90 14.19 -19.87 -9.66
C LEU A 90 15.52 -20.57 -9.87
N ARG A 91 15.96 -20.74 -11.12
CA ARG A 91 17.27 -21.31 -11.43
C ARG A 91 18.39 -20.37 -10.96
N SER A 92 19.36 -20.93 -10.23
CA SER A 92 20.54 -20.20 -9.75
C SER A 92 21.34 -19.58 -10.90
N GLY A 93 21.79 -18.34 -10.70
CA GLY A 93 22.56 -17.58 -11.67
C GLY A 93 21.75 -16.96 -12.83
N VAL A 94 20.45 -17.21 -12.92
CA VAL A 94 19.57 -16.61 -13.95
C VAL A 94 18.92 -15.34 -13.41
N LYS A 95 18.80 -14.32 -14.27
CA LYS A 95 18.09 -13.08 -13.97
C LYS A 95 16.60 -13.24 -14.25
N TYR A 96 15.79 -12.67 -13.37
CA TYR A 96 14.33 -12.58 -13.46
C TYR A 96 13.91 -11.15 -13.15
N TYR A 97 12.71 -10.77 -13.57
CA TYR A 97 12.15 -9.44 -13.33
C TYR A 97 10.81 -9.58 -12.62
N LEU A 98 10.74 -9.08 -11.38
CA LEU A 98 9.56 -9.13 -10.54
C LEU A 98 8.80 -7.80 -10.67
N LYS A 99 7.53 -7.88 -11.05
CA LYS A 99 6.65 -6.72 -11.21
C LYS A 99 5.32 -6.94 -10.51
N GLU A 100 4.83 -5.92 -9.82
CA GLU A 100 3.46 -5.89 -9.30
C GLU A 100 2.48 -5.69 -10.46
N THR A 101 1.47 -6.55 -10.56
CA THR A 101 0.44 -6.51 -11.60
C THR A 101 -0.91 -6.03 -11.08
N VAL A 102 -1.15 -6.14 -9.78
CA VAL A 102 -2.35 -5.64 -9.11
C VAL A 102 -1.95 -5.06 -7.76
N ALA A 103 -2.28 -3.78 -7.54
CA ALA A 103 -2.10 -3.10 -6.27
C ALA A 103 -3.05 -3.69 -5.21
N PRO A 104 -2.63 -3.77 -3.94
CA PRO A 104 -3.54 -4.14 -2.89
C PRO A 104 -4.49 -2.97 -2.54
N LYS A 105 -5.56 -3.25 -1.79
CA LYS A 105 -6.60 -2.26 -1.48
C LYS A 105 -6.02 -1.04 -0.76
N GLY A 106 -6.31 0.16 -1.28
CA GLY A 106 -5.89 1.42 -0.66
C GLY A 106 -4.46 1.86 -1.02
N TYR A 107 -3.85 1.20 -2.01
CA TYR A 107 -2.51 1.52 -2.50
C TYR A 107 -2.51 1.83 -4.00
N VAL A 108 -1.53 2.61 -4.43
CA VAL A 108 -1.25 2.86 -5.84
C VAL A 108 -0.46 1.67 -6.40
N LEU A 109 -0.77 1.28 -7.64
CA LEU A 109 0.00 0.26 -8.36
C LEU A 109 1.43 0.74 -8.55
N SER A 110 2.39 -0.09 -8.15
CA SER A 110 3.80 0.21 -8.35
C SER A 110 4.22 -0.03 -9.79
N ASP A 111 4.90 0.95 -10.39
CA ASP A 111 5.56 0.80 -11.69
C ASP A 111 6.98 0.21 -11.59
N GLU A 112 7.44 -0.08 -10.36
CA GLU A 112 8.77 -0.66 -10.13
C GLU A 112 8.87 -2.07 -10.76
N VAL A 113 10.03 -2.34 -11.36
CA VAL A 113 10.41 -3.68 -11.84
C VAL A 113 11.72 -4.03 -11.16
N LYS A 114 11.70 -5.05 -10.30
CA LYS A 114 12.89 -5.50 -9.56
C LYS A 114 13.60 -6.60 -10.33
N GLU A 115 14.88 -6.40 -10.63
CA GLU A 115 15.75 -7.48 -11.09
C GLU A 115 16.08 -8.41 -9.91
N ILE A 116 15.74 -9.68 -10.07
CA ILE A 116 15.97 -10.74 -9.10
C ILE A 116 16.94 -11.76 -9.67
N GLN A 117 17.98 -12.07 -8.91
CA GLN A 117 18.85 -13.23 -9.13
C GLN A 117 18.98 -14.00 -7.82
N VAL A 118 19.02 -15.33 -7.90
CA VAL A 118 19.35 -16.20 -6.77
C VAL A 118 20.70 -16.86 -7.03
N ASP A 119 21.53 -16.95 -5.99
CA ASP A 119 22.78 -17.69 -6.00
C ASP A 119 22.72 -18.77 -4.92
N ALA A 120 22.39 -19.99 -5.34
CA ALA A 120 22.35 -21.16 -4.47
C ALA A 120 23.67 -21.94 -4.51
N SER A 121 24.77 -21.37 -5.04
CA SER A 121 26.04 -22.09 -5.20
C SER A 121 26.58 -22.69 -3.89
N ALA A 122 26.35 -22.01 -2.75
CA ALA A 122 26.73 -22.48 -1.42
C ALA A 122 25.77 -23.52 -0.81
N GLU A 123 24.56 -23.68 -1.34
CA GLU A 123 23.53 -24.55 -0.78
C GLU A 123 23.83 -26.03 -1.04
N VAL A 124 23.63 -26.90 -0.07
CA VAL A 124 23.91 -28.34 -0.27
C VAL A 124 22.86 -29.00 -1.16
N ASN A 125 21.60 -28.57 -1.02
CA ASN A 125 20.47 -29.15 -1.70
C ASN A 125 20.29 -28.59 -3.12
N GLU A 126 19.69 -29.37 -4.01
CA GLU A 126 19.29 -28.87 -5.34
C GLU A 126 18.23 -27.76 -5.24
N PHE A 127 17.39 -27.80 -4.20
CA PHE A 127 16.29 -26.87 -3.95
C PHE A 127 16.44 -26.22 -2.57
N THR A 128 16.41 -24.89 -2.54
CA THR A 128 16.36 -24.12 -1.29
C THR A 128 15.11 -23.25 -1.25
N VAL A 129 14.34 -23.37 -0.17
CA VAL A 129 13.12 -22.57 0.02
C VAL A 129 13.49 -21.22 0.64
N GLU A 130 12.95 -20.14 0.08
CA GLU A 130 13.09 -18.78 0.62
C GLU A 130 14.54 -18.38 0.89
N LEU A 131 15.43 -18.61 -0.08
CA LEU A 131 16.86 -18.30 0.05
C LEU A 131 17.12 -16.84 0.40
N LYS A 132 16.24 -15.94 -0.05
CA LYS A 132 16.23 -14.53 0.34
C LYS A 132 14.83 -13.96 0.41
N THR A 133 14.73 -12.84 1.11
CA THR A 133 13.53 -12.00 1.17
C THR A 133 13.72 -10.74 0.34
N GLU A 134 12.77 -10.49 -0.57
CA GLU A 134 12.65 -9.26 -1.33
C GLU A 134 11.54 -8.40 -0.74
N LYS A 135 11.92 -7.30 -0.10
CA LYS A 135 10.95 -6.32 0.41
C LYS A 135 10.47 -5.43 -0.72
N TYR A 136 9.17 -5.17 -0.80
CA TYR A 136 8.56 -4.43 -1.89
C TYR A 136 7.57 -3.38 -1.34
N PRO A 137 7.82 -2.06 -1.53
CA PRO A 137 6.94 -1.01 -1.04
C PRO A 137 5.69 -0.85 -1.92
N ASN A 138 4.59 -0.40 -1.31
CA ASN A 138 3.57 0.35 -2.04
C ASN A 138 3.39 1.74 -1.42
N THR A 139 3.08 2.71 -2.28
CA THR A 139 2.63 4.03 -1.86
C THR A 139 1.13 3.98 -1.56
N PRO A 140 0.68 4.31 -0.34
CA PRO A 140 -0.75 4.35 -0.03
C PRO A 140 -1.44 5.45 -0.85
N ILE A 141 -2.72 5.26 -1.10
CA ILE A 141 -3.60 6.32 -1.57
C ILE A 141 -3.75 7.31 -0.41
N LEU A 142 -3.35 8.56 -0.63
CA LEU A 142 -3.47 9.63 0.34
C LEU A 142 -4.38 10.74 -0.21
N GLY A 143 -5.22 11.32 0.62
CA GLY A 143 -6.03 12.49 0.28
C GLY A 143 -6.08 13.51 1.40
N LYS A 144 -6.82 14.60 1.19
CA LYS A 144 -7.02 15.64 2.20
C LYS A 144 -8.48 16.01 2.28
N VAL A 145 -8.94 16.39 3.46
CA VAL A 145 -10.28 16.96 3.68
C VAL A 145 -10.12 18.45 3.89
N ALA A 146 -10.90 19.23 3.14
CA ALA A 146 -10.95 20.68 3.26
C ALA A 146 -12.36 21.14 3.62
N ILE A 147 -12.44 22.11 4.52
CA ILE A 147 -13.68 22.71 4.97
C ILE A 147 -13.65 24.19 4.56
N GLN A 148 -14.76 24.63 3.98
CA GLN A 148 -15.03 26.05 3.76
C GLN A 148 -16.26 26.42 4.60
N LYS A 149 -16.04 27.18 5.65
CA LYS A 149 -17.04 27.45 6.68
C LYS A 149 -17.57 28.87 6.62
N TYR A 150 -18.89 28.97 6.73
CA TYR A 150 -19.62 30.23 6.83
C TYR A 150 -20.62 30.21 7.99
N TYR A 151 -21.04 31.37 8.44
CA TYR A 151 -22.26 31.55 9.21
C TYR A 151 -23.22 32.49 8.47
N SER A 152 -24.51 32.37 8.79
CA SER A 152 -25.54 33.25 8.26
C SER A 152 -26.46 33.82 9.32
N ASP A 153 -26.80 35.10 9.17
CA ASP A 153 -27.92 35.72 9.88
C ASP A 153 -29.17 35.61 9.02
N VAL A 154 -30.15 34.87 9.54
CA VAL A 154 -31.41 34.56 8.85
C VAL A 154 -32.23 35.81 8.55
N ASP A 155 -32.03 36.89 9.32
CA ASP A 155 -32.80 38.13 9.19
C ASP A 155 -32.24 39.04 8.08
N THR A 156 -30.92 39.02 7.87
CA THR A 156 -30.24 39.89 6.90
C THR A 156 -29.84 39.17 5.61
N GLY A 157 -29.78 37.83 5.63
CA GLY A 157 -29.28 37.02 4.51
C GLY A 157 -27.77 37.14 4.31
N LEU A 158 -27.06 37.76 5.25
CA LEU A 158 -25.60 37.91 5.21
C LEU A 158 -24.93 36.54 5.39
N LEU A 159 -23.93 36.25 4.56
CA LEU A 159 -23.09 35.04 4.63
C LEU A 159 -21.64 35.48 4.81
N GLU A 160 -21.04 35.15 5.94
CA GLU A 160 -19.67 35.55 6.29
C GLU A 160 -18.81 34.34 6.66
N PRO A 161 -17.50 34.38 6.39
CA PRO A 161 -16.60 33.29 6.76
C PRO A 161 -16.54 33.10 8.28
N GLU A 162 -16.61 31.85 8.73
CA GLU A 162 -16.50 31.51 10.16
C GLU A 162 -15.05 31.11 10.47
N ALA A 163 -14.31 32.06 11.04
CA ALA A 163 -12.93 31.85 11.44
C ALA A 163 -12.82 31.15 12.80
N ASN A 164 -11.67 30.53 13.05
CA ASN A 164 -11.30 29.92 14.31
C ASN A 164 -12.16 28.73 14.76
N THR A 165 -12.98 28.17 13.89
CA THR A 165 -13.77 26.95 14.13
C THR A 165 -12.88 25.71 14.10
N THR A 166 -12.92 24.88 15.14
CA THR A 166 -12.15 23.62 15.22
C THR A 166 -12.97 22.43 14.72
N PHE A 167 -12.35 21.62 13.88
CA PHE A 167 -12.87 20.33 13.44
C PHE A 167 -11.89 19.21 13.78
N GLN A 168 -12.45 18.09 14.22
CA GLN A 168 -11.77 16.81 14.29
C GLN A 168 -12.20 15.95 13.10
N VAL A 169 -11.22 15.37 12.41
CA VAL A 169 -11.42 14.39 11.34
C VAL A 169 -10.81 13.08 11.82
N TYR A 170 -11.57 11.99 11.86
CA TYR A 170 -11.08 10.72 12.39
C TYR A 170 -11.69 9.52 11.66
N LEU A 171 -10.95 8.42 11.62
CA LEU A 171 -11.34 7.22 10.88
C LEU A 171 -12.60 6.61 11.49
N LYS A 172 -13.64 6.44 10.69
CA LYS A 172 -14.98 6.04 11.13
C LYS A 172 -14.98 4.71 11.89
N ASN A 173 -14.22 3.73 11.41
CA ASN A 173 -14.21 2.39 11.98
C ASN A 173 -13.50 2.31 13.36
N LYS A 174 -12.79 3.36 13.77
CA LYS A 174 -12.25 3.51 15.14
C LYS A 174 -13.27 4.10 16.10
N GLY A 175 -14.42 4.55 15.62
CA GLY A 175 -15.53 5.04 16.46
C GLY A 175 -15.32 6.41 17.11
N SER A 176 -14.08 6.84 17.40
CA SER A 176 -13.79 8.18 17.92
C SER A 176 -12.38 8.68 17.60
N TYR A 177 -12.18 10.00 17.76
CA TYR A 177 -10.88 10.66 17.57
C TYR A 177 -9.77 10.11 18.48
N ASP A 178 -10.09 9.77 19.73
CA ASP A 178 -9.11 9.31 20.72
C ASP A 178 -8.65 7.86 20.49
N GLN A 179 -9.43 7.06 19.77
CA GLN A 179 -9.07 5.68 19.39
C GLN A 179 -8.22 5.60 18.11
N CYS A 180 -8.10 6.72 17.38
CA CYS A 180 -7.30 6.80 16.17
C CYS A 180 -5.82 7.02 16.48
N THR A 181 -4.95 6.40 15.68
CA THR A 181 -3.53 6.79 15.60
C THR A 181 -3.37 8.12 14.87
N ASP A 182 -2.17 8.69 14.88
CA ASP A 182 -1.89 9.95 14.16
C ASP A 182 -1.95 9.81 12.63
N TYR A 183 -1.94 8.59 12.08
CA TYR A 183 -2.20 8.34 10.65
C TYR A 183 -3.69 8.35 10.29
N GLU A 184 -4.56 8.26 11.30
CA GLU A 184 -5.99 8.00 11.17
C GLU A 184 -6.86 9.19 11.60
N ARG A 185 -6.23 10.32 11.96
CA ARG A 185 -6.94 11.52 12.42
C ARG A 185 -6.21 12.81 12.11
N ALA A 186 -6.95 13.91 12.16
CA ALA A 186 -6.43 15.27 12.10
C ALA A 186 -7.33 16.23 12.90
N THR A 187 -6.73 17.23 13.54
CA THR A 187 -7.44 18.42 14.03
C THR A 187 -7.12 19.58 13.11
N ILE A 188 -8.14 20.28 12.63
CA ILE A 188 -7.99 21.45 11.75
C ILE A 188 -8.78 22.62 12.30
N LYS A 189 -8.29 23.84 12.04
CA LYS A 189 -8.92 25.08 12.49
C LYS A 189 -9.09 26.02 11.29
N THR A 190 -10.26 26.63 11.14
CA THR A 190 -10.54 27.56 10.04
C THR A 190 -9.74 28.85 10.18
N ASP A 191 -9.19 29.31 9.06
CA ASP A 191 -8.50 30.59 8.97
C ASP A 191 -9.47 31.77 8.90
N ARG A 192 -8.96 32.99 8.74
CA ARG A 192 -9.76 34.22 8.62
C ARG A 192 -10.76 34.22 7.44
N ASN A 193 -10.57 33.34 6.46
CA ASN A 193 -11.46 33.17 5.32
C ASN A 193 -12.42 31.99 5.51
N GLY A 194 -12.48 31.40 6.71
CA GLY A 194 -13.30 30.23 7.00
C GLY A 194 -12.75 28.93 6.40
N TYR A 195 -11.49 28.90 5.93
CA TYR A 195 -10.93 27.74 5.27
C TYR A 195 -10.03 26.92 6.20
N ALA A 196 -10.19 25.60 6.18
CA ALA A 196 -9.32 24.67 6.88
C ALA A 196 -9.02 23.46 5.98
N VAL A 197 -7.83 22.87 6.10
CA VAL A 197 -7.47 21.65 5.37
C VAL A 197 -6.59 20.74 6.21
N THR A 198 -6.82 19.43 6.11
CA THR A 198 -6.02 18.43 6.82
C THR A 198 -4.63 18.28 6.20
N GLY A 199 -3.73 17.63 6.94
CA GLY A 199 -2.61 16.90 6.33
C GLY A 199 -3.10 15.74 5.47
N ASN A 200 -2.15 14.92 5.01
CA ASN A 200 -2.50 13.69 4.29
C ASN A 200 -3.22 12.72 5.23
N LEU A 201 -4.37 12.23 4.78
CA LEU A 201 -5.11 11.14 5.38
C LEU A 201 -4.99 9.91 4.48
N TYR A 202 -4.86 8.75 5.12
CA TYR A 202 -4.85 7.47 4.44
C TYR A 202 -6.17 7.17 3.73
N TYR A 203 -6.14 6.20 2.80
CA TYR A 203 -7.35 5.62 2.24
C TYR A 203 -8.30 5.18 3.36
N GLY A 204 -9.57 5.59 3.28
CA GLY A 204 -10.59 5.19 4.23
C GLY A 204 -11.77 6.15 4.32
N THR A 205 -12.74 5.77 5.15
CA THR A 205 -13.90 6.59 5.48
C THR A 205 -13.69 7.30 6.81
N TYR A 206 -13.81 8.62 6.81
CA TYR A 206 -13.59 9.49 7.96
C TYR A 206 -14.88 10.19 8.37
N VAL A 207 -15.03 10.44 9.68
CA VAL A 207 -16.03 11.34 10.24
C VAL A 207 -15.39 12.72 10.42
N VAL A 208 -16.11 13.76 10.00
CA VAL A 208 -15.78 15.16 10.29
C VAL A 208 -16.73 15.64 11.38
N HIS A 209 -16.17 16.06 12.51
CA HIS A 209 -16.88 16.48 13.71
C HIS A 209 -16.49 17.91 14.07
N GLN A 210 -17.48 18.80 14.21
CA GLN A 210 -17.24 20.17 14.68
C GLN A 210 -17.14 20.19 16.21
N VAL A 211 -16.02 20.69 16.73
CA VAL A 211 -15.71 20.72 18.17
C VAL A 211 -16.20 22.00 18.84
N ASP A 212 -16.08 23.13 18.13
CA ASP A 212 -16.49 24.46 18.62
C ASP A 212 -17.02 25.30 17.45
N SER A 213 -17.64 26.45 17.75
CA SER A 213 -18.12 27.44 16.79
C SER A 213 -17.17 28.63 16.58
N GLY A 214 -15.90 28.49 16.99
CA GLY A 214 -14.89 29.54 16.86
C GLY A 214 -15.27 30.87 17.52
N ASP A 215 -15.22 31.95 16.74
CA ASP A 215 -15.43 33.33 17.22
C ASP A 215 -16.91 33.74 17.32
N VAL A 216 -17.85 32.87 16.92
CA VAL A 216 -19.29 33.18 16.88
C VAL A 216 -20.10 32.17 17.69
N ASP A 217 -21.21 32.60 18.28
CA ASP A 217 -22.17 31.71 18.95
C ASP A 217 -23.13 31.12 17.90
N ALA A 218 -22.77 29.98 17.34
CA ALA A 218 -23.47 29.35 16.23
C ALA A 218 -23.74 27.86 16.48
N ILE A 219 -24.85 27.35 15.95
CA ILE A 219 -25.21 25.94 16.09
C ILE A 219 -24.22 25.10 15.28
N HIS A 220 -23.59 24.10 15.91
CA HIS A 220 -22.66 23.20 15.25
C HIS A 220 -23.33 22.47 14.07
N VAL A 221 -22.55 22.22 13.01
CA VAL A 221 -22.95 21.27 11.98
C VAL A 221 -22.99 19.85 12.54
N ASN A 222 -23.93 19.04 12.04
CA ASN A 222 -23.91 17.61 12.31
C ASN A 222 -22.66 16.96 11.71
N ASP A 223 -22.22 15.89 12.35
CA ASP A 223 -21.19 15.01 11.80
C ASP A 223 -21.56 14.53 10.40
N PHE A 224 -20.55 14.41 9.54
CA PHE A 224 -20.70 13.85 8.20
C PHE A 224 -19.47 13.04 7.81
N GLU A 225 -19.64 12.21 6.78
CA GLU A 225 -18.61 11.27 6.35
C GLU A 225 -17.92 11.72 5.07
N VAL A 226 -16.62 11.45 4.99
CA VAL A 226 -15.79 11.69 3.81
C VAL A 226 -15.03 10.41 3.47
N ALA A 227 -15.14 9.95 2.23
CA ALA A 227 -14.39 8.81 1.73
C ALA A 227 -13.15 9.29 0.96
N VAL A 228 -11.97 9.04 1.52
CA VAL A 228 -10.67 9.27 0.87
C VAL A 228 -10.32 8.04 0.04
N THR A 229 -10.44 8.16 -1.27
CA THR A 229 -10.34 7.03 -2.22
C THR A 229 -9.46 7.32 -3.44
N GLU A 230 -9.09 8.58 -3.69
CA GLU A 230 -8.30 9.00 -4.84
C GLU A 230 -7.00 9.66 -4.39
N ASN A 231 -5.88 9.22 -4.97
CA ASN A 231 -4.56 9.69 -4.56
C ASN A 231 -4.35 11.17 -4.91
N GLY A 232 -3.89 11.96 -3.93
CA GLY A 232 -3.65 13.39 -4.04
C GLY A 232 -4.90 14.28 -4.01
N LYS A 233 -6.11 13.70 -3.92
CA LYS A 233 -7.35 14.49 -3.99
C LYS A 233 -7.59 15.30 -2.72
N VAL A 234 -8.06 16.53 -2.89
CA VAL A 234 -8.61 17.36 -1.83
C VAL A 234 -10.13 17.33 -1.93
N TYR A 235 -10.79 16.82 -0.89
CA TYR A 235 -12.24 16.74 -0.78
C TYR A 235 -12.76 17.97 -0.03
N THR A 236 -13.36 18.92 -0.75
CA THR A 236 -13.80 20.20 -0.20
C THR A 236 -15.30 20.22 0.10
N TYR A 237 -15.66 20.64 1.32
CA TYR A 237 -17.04 20.73 1.77
C TYR A 237 -17.39 22.15 2.24
N PRO A 238 -18.36 22.83 1.58
CA PRO A 238 -18.92 24.08 2.08
C PRO A 238 -19.93 23.80 3.21
N LEU A 239 -19.76 24.45 4.35
CA LEU A 239 -20.58 24.28 5.54
C LEU A 239 -21.11 25.64 6.02
N ASN A 240 -22.37 25.71 6.44
CA ASN A 240 -23.02 26.94 6.89
C ASN A 240 -23.68 26.74 8.27
N ASN A 241 -23.29 27.53 9.27
CA ASN A 241 -23.95 27.56 10.57
C ASN A 241 -25.00 28.67 10.63
N LYS A 242 -26.05 28.43 11.40
CA LYS A 242 -27.03 29.46 11.77
C LYS A 242 -26.61 30.07 13.11
N LEU A 243 -26.65 31.40 13.22
CA LEU A 243 -26.41 32.10 14.48
C LEU A 243 -27.43 31.65 15.55
N PHE A 244 -26.95 31.41 16.76
CA PHE A 244 -27.81 31.10 17.90
C PHE A 244 -28.46 32.39 18.43
N LYS A 245 -29.77 32.37 18.67
CA LYS A 245 -30.52 33.50 19.25
C LYS A 245 -31.27 33.03 20.50
N ALA A 246 -30.78 33.40 21.68
CA ALA A 246 -31.50 33.20 22.95
C ALA A 246 -32.47 34.36 23.19
N TYR A 247 -33.77 34.07 23.31
CA TYR A 247 -34.76 35.06 23.73
C TYR A 247 -34.86 35.07 25.26
N LEU A 248 -34.37 36.14 25.89
CA LEU A 248 -34.66 36.39 27.31
C LEU A 248 -36.10 36.92 27.41
N LYS A 249 -36.97 36.17 28.11
CA LYS A 249 -38.25 36.71 28.59
C LYS A 249 -37.96 37.61 29.78
N SER A 250 -38.12 38.92 29.60
CA SER A 250 -38.22 39.90 30.69
C SER A 250 -39.60 39.83 31.34
#